data_AF-A0A954TC78-F1
#
_entry.id   AF-A0A954TC78-F1
#
_cell.length_a   1.000
_cell.length_b   1.000
_cell.length_c   1.000
_cell.angle_alpha   90.00
_cell.angle_beta   90.00
_cell.angle_gamma   90.00
#
_symmetry.space_group_name_H-M   'P 1'
#
loop_
_entity.id
_entity.type
_entity.pdbx_description
1 polymer ?
#
loop_
_entity_poly.entity_id
_entity_poly.type
_entity_poly.pdbx_seq_one_letter_code
_entity_poly.pdbx_strand_id
1 'polypeptide(L)'
;MANTGKTVPVILTVGPAHPVHGIWAQPAAGSGDSQFQFNLHRKDAVYGDVAIPHYWMAQSSVYGTRGNARCVHQTLVDCFWACCLADPKPMHDDDLQIYVLALLLPEARNIGSRRVLKDSIPPRMSRAVRDQIIQELDDILAAGTGQSIDEAAFRDQTADAIGPPEYEEALWNRYWSFESDLMGENLLNSGAAGFAESQARWRKWMRGIGRRSGKHKDKKLLDILSYEARAAVHECYSTVWEMLLPKLAEQDDWSEEAERFHHLWHLDQTAPANEGVSAKFHLFHGHIFALHPACGELMRTQTGRQLIGNWLSSEPPKRSASDDRLVRHAQTEAFHQLLNGVSIAVYSYAMRRDVYADLRRKQPRSIGGSGDIDQLQGQQIERDTGRRSPGR
;
A
#
# COMPACT_ATOMS: atom_id res chain seq x y z
N MET A 1 -13.09 3.76 18.28
CA MET A 1 -14.35 4.23 17.67
C MET A 1 -14.64 3.42 16.42
N ALA A 2 -15.84 2.88 16.25
CA ALA A 2 -16.24 2.27 14.99
C ALA A 2 -16.42 3.41 13.97
N ASN A 3 -15.49 3.51 13.03
CA ASN A 3 -15.46 4.58 12.04
C ASN A 3 -16.49 4.26 10.94
N THR A 4 -17.77 4.48 11.22
CA THR A 4 -18.86 4.27 10.25
C THR A 4 -18.92 5.44 9.27
N GLY A 5 -17.90 5.55 8.42
CA GLY A 5 -17.95 6.46 7.29
C GLY A 5 -19.14 6.11 6.39
N LYS A 6 -19.79 7.12 5.82
CA LYS A 6 -20.85 6.90 4.82
C LYS A 6 -20.20 6.30 3.58
N THR A 7 -20.83 5.29 2.98
CA THR A 7 -20.41 4.77 1.69
C THR A 7 -21.00 5.64 0.58
N VAL A 8 -20.14 6.15 -0.30
CA VAL A 8 -20.48 7.02 -1.43
C VAL A 8 -20.10 6.28 -2.71
N PRO A 9 -21.07 5.93 -3.59
CA PRO A 9 -20.74 5.38 -4.90
C PRO A 9 -20.24 6.49 -5.83
N VAL A 10 -19.13 6.23 -6.52
CA VAL A 10 -18.53 7.14 -7.49
C VAL A 10 -18.30 6.38 -8.79
N ILE A 11 -18.69 6.98 -9.92
CA ILE A 11 -18.52 6.39 -11.24
C ILE A 11 -17.39 7.12 -11.97
N LEU A 12 -16.36 6.36 -12.34
CA LEU A 12 -15.33 6.80 -13.28
C LEU A 12 -15.73 6.43 -14.70
N THR A 13 -15.36 7.31 -15.62
CA THR A 13 -15.56 7.14 -17.05
C THR A 13 -14.20 7.34 -17.67
N VAL A 14 -13.67 6.30 -18.30
CA VAL A 14 -12.41 6.35 -19.04
C VAL A 14 -12.76 6.43 -20.51
N GLY A 15 -12.10 7.35 -21.22
CA GLY A 15 -12.32 7.57 -22.64
C GLY A 15 -12.05 6.31 -23.48
N PRO A 16 -12.40 6.34 -24.78
CA PRO A 16 -12.23 5.20 -25.65
C PRO A 16 -10.75 4.81 -25.74
N ALA A 17 -10.47 3.51 -25.70
CA ALA A 17 -9.14 2.98 -25.92
C ALA A 17 -8.63 3.39 -27.31
N HIS A 18 -7.38 3.84 -27.39
CA HIS A 18 -6.71 3.97 -28.68
C HIS A 18 -6.52 2.58 -29.28
N PRO A 19 -6.66 2.42 -30.61
CA PRO A 19 -6.52 1.12 -31.27
C PRO A 19 -5.08 0.63 -31.14
N VAL A 20 -4.82 -0.22 -30.15
CA VAL A 20 -3.59 -0.99 -30.04
C VAL A 20 -3.73 -2.21 -30.94
N HIS A 21 -2.98 -2.24 -32.04
CA HIS A 21 -2.95 -3.39 -32.93
C HIS A 21 -2.37 -4.60 -32.19
N GLY A 22 -3.22 -5.54 -31.78
CA GLY A 22 -2.77 -6.84 -31.31
C GLY A 22 -3.50 -7.47 -30.13
N ILE A 23 -4.22 -6.74 -29.25
CA ILE A 23 -4.82 -7.41 -28.08
C ILE A 23 -6.05 -6.73 -27.41
N TRP A 24 -7.02 -7.59 -27.06
CA TRP A 24 -7.66 -7.86 -25.74
C TRP A 24 -9.15 -8.04 -25.98
N ALA A 25 -9.70 -9.15 -25.47
CA ALA A 25 -11.14 -9.29 -25.34
C ALA A 25 -11.59 -8.17 -24.41
N GLN A 26 -12.01 -7.05 -25.00
CA GLN A 26 -12.64 -5.96 -24.27
C GLN A 26 -13.78 -6.58 -23.46
N PRO A 27 -13.99 -6.19 -22.20
CA PRO A 27 -15.30 -6.38 -21.60
C PRO A 27 -16.30 -5.62 -22.48
N ALA A 28 -16.93 -6.34 -23.41
CA ALA A 28 -17.82 -5.81 -24.45
C ALA A 28 -17.27 -4.57 -25.16
N ALA A 29 -16.56 -4.78 -26.27
CA ALA A 29 -16.18 -3.74 -27.21
C ALA A 29 -17.37 -3.05 -27.88
N GLY A 30 -18.08 -2.23 -27.12
CA GLY A 30 -18.71 -1.05 -27.68
C GLY A 30 -17.62 -0.01 -27.88
N SER A 31 -17.67 0.74 -28.97
CA SER A 31 -16.84 1.92 -29.25
C SER A 31 -17.12 3.09 -28.29
N GLY A 32 -17.41 2.82 -27.03
CA GLY A 32 -17.90 3.76 -26.03
C GLY A 32 -17.04 3.75 -24.77
N ASP A 33 -17.23 4.78 -23.96
CA ASP A 33 -16.50 4.97 -22.73
C ASP A 33 -16.67 3.78 -21.77
N SER A 34 -15.59 3.40 -21.09
CA SER A 34 -15.62 2.37 -20.06
C SER A 34 -16.03 2.99 -18.73
N GLN A 35 -17.02 2.39 -18.05
CA GLN A 35 -17.51 2.86 -16.76
C GLN A 35 -17.08 1.93 -15.62
N PHE A 36 -16.51 2.52 -14.56
CA PHE A 36 -16.04 1.81 -13.39
C PHE A 36 -16.68 2.40 -12.13
N GLN A 37 -17.34 1.57 -11.32
CA GLN A 37 -18.01 2.02 -10.09
C GLN A 37 -17.17 1.67 -8.86
N PHE A 38 -16.87 2.68 -8.04
CA PHE A 38 -16.17 2.53 -6.77
C PHE A 38 -17.08 2.91 -5.61
N ASN A 39 -17.02 2.14 -4.53
CA ASN A 39 -17.71 2.45 -3.29
C ASN A 39 -16.69 3.01 -2.30
N LEU A 40 -16.63 4.34 -2.18
CA LEU A 40 -15.71 5.03 -1.29
C LEU A 40 -16.34 5.20 0.09
N HIS A 41 -15.54 5.15 1.14
CA HIS A 41 -15.95 5.61 2.45
C HIS A 41 -15.61 7.09 2.61
N ARG A 42 -16.48 7.85 3.27
CA ARG A 42 -16.29 9.26 3.59
C ARG A 42 -16.50 9.52 5.07
N LYS A 43 -15.67 10.37 5.66
CA LYS A 43 -15.93 11.01 6.96
C LYS A 43 -15.35 12.41 6.96
N ASP A 44 -15.92 13.29 7.78
CA ASP A 44 -15.29 14.57 8.07
C ASP A 44 -14.21 14.34 9.14
N ALA A 45 -12.97 14.70 8.81
CA ALA A 45 -11.81 14.48 9.65
C ALA A 45 -11.18 15.83 10.01
N VAL A 46 -10.59 15.91 11.20
CA VAL A 46 -9.88 17.10 11.68
C VAL A 46 -8.45 16.72 12.02
N TYR A 47 -7.50 17.43 11.41
CA TYR A 47 -6.05 17.29 11.58
C TYR A 47 -5.48 18.63 12.06
N GLY A 48 -5.14 18.72 13.34
CA GLY A 48 -4.88 20.02 13.97
C GLY A 48 -6.12 20.91 13.86
N ASP A 49 -5.97 22.08 13.25
CA ASP A 49 -7.06 23.04 13.01
C ASP A 49 -7.69 22.90 11.61
N VAL A 50 -7.23 21.94 10.80
CA VAL A 50 -7.68 21.74 9.42
C VAL A 50 -8.76 20.66 9.36
N ALA A 51 -9.95 21.03 8.89
CA ALA A 51 -11.04 20.08 8.62
C ALA A 51 -11.03 19.67 7.14
N ILE A 52 -11.07 18.36 6.87
CA ILE A 52 -11.13 17.83 5.50
C ILE A 52 -12.18 16.72 5.35
N PRO A 53 -12.83 16.60 4.19
CA PRO A 53 -13.65 15.44 3.85
C PRO A 53 -12.75 14.25 3.49
N HIS A 54 -12.41 13.39 4.45
CA HIS A 54 -11.54 12.24 4.20
C HIS A 54 -12.29 11.11 3.49
N TYR A 55 -11.94 10.89 2.23
CA TYR A 55 -12.31 9.71 1.42
C TYR A 55 -11.28 8.56 1.43
N TRP A 56 -11.72 7.30 1.48
CA TRP A 56 -10.83 6.13 1.33
C TRP A 56 -11.57 4.90 0.79
N MET A 57 -10.82 3.94 0.22
CA MET A 57 -11.35 2.59 -0.07
C MET A 57 -11.02 1.64 1.09
N ALA A 58 -11.94 0.74 1.43
CA ALA A 58 -11.66 -0.26 2.47
C ALA A 58 -10.50 -1.18 2.03
N GLN A 59 -9.45 -1.30 2.84
CA GLN A 59 -8.32 -2.16 2.52
C GLN A 59 -8.72 -3.62 2.22
N SER A 60 -9.77 -4.12 2.87
CA SER A 60 -10.31 -5.46 2.61
C SER A 60 -10.97 -5.62 1.24
N SER A 61 -11.43 -4.54 0.60
CA SER A 61 -11.94 -4.58 -0.77
C SER A 61 -10.82 -4.52 -1.80
N VAL A 62 -9.67 -3.89 -1.48
CA VAL A 62 -8.53 -3.72 -2.40
C VAL A 62 -7.80 -5.04 -2.67
N TYR A 63 -7.44 -5.82 -1.64
CA TYR A 63 -6.63 -7.04 -1.84
C TYR A 63 -7.45 -8.30 -2.12
N GLY A 64 -8.77 -8.23 -1.92
CA GLY A 64 -9.64 -9.41 -1.89
C GLY A 64 -9.28 -10.41 -0.79
N THR A 65 -10.24 -11.24 -0.43
CA THR A 65 -9.99 -12.44 0.37
C THR A 65 -10.55 -13.63 -0.38
N ARG A 66 -9.87 -14.78 -0.28
CA ARG A 66 -10.32 -16.01 -0.95
C ARG A 66 -11.77 -16.32 -0.54
N GLY A 67 -12.69 -16.28 -1.51
CA GLY A 67 -14.13 -16.51 -1.28
C GLY A 67 -14.97 -15.25 -1.06
N ASN A 68 -14.41 -14.04 -1.16
CA ASN A 68 -15.17 -12.80 -1.05
C ASN A 68 -15.31 -12.14 -2.43
N ALA A 69 -16.52 -12.21 -3.00
CA ALA A 69 -16.88 -11.65 -4.31
C ALA A 69 -17.02 -10.12 -4.34
N ARG A 70 -16.81 -9.43 -3.21
CA ARG A 70 -16.97 -7.97 -3.07
C ARG A 70 -15.62 -7.22 -3.05
N CYS A 71 -14.63 -7.68 -3.80
CA CYS A 71 -13.37 -6.94 -3.94
C CYS A 71 -13.49 -5.91 -5.07
N VAL A 72 -13.00 -4.69 -4.82
CA VAL A 72 -12.80 -3.68 -5.89
C VAL A 72 -11.52 -3.97 -6.68
N HIS A 73 -10.76 -5.00 -6.28
CA HIS A 73 -9.52 -5.44 -6.93
C HIS A 73 -9.65 -5.52 -8.46
N GLN A 74 -10.62 -6.28 -8.98
CA GLN A 74 -10.77 -6.42 -10.43
C GLN A 74 -11.11 -5.08 -11.07
N THR A 75 -12.00 -4.29 -10.47
CA THR A 75 -12.37 -2.95 -10.96
C THR A 75 -11.18 -1.98 -10.96
N LEU A 76 -10.29 -2.05 -9.96
CA LEU A 76 -9.05 -1.25 -9.92
C LEU A 76 -8.13 -1.62 -11.09
N VAL A 77 -7.91 -2.93 -11.30
CA VAL A 77 -7.01 -3.43 -12.34
C VAL A 77 -7.58 -3.15 -13.73
N ASP A 78 -8.88 -3.32 -13.94
CA ASP A 78 -9.54 -3.02 -15.22
C ASP A 78 -9.53 -1.51 -15.51
N CYS A 79 -9.74 -0.67 -14.49
CA CYS A 79 -9.68 0.78 -14.65
C CYS A 79 -8.25 1.26 -14.96
N PHE A 80 -7.24 0.74 -14.26
CA PHE A 80 -5.84 0.98 -14.57
C PHE A 80 -5.53 0.64 -16.04
N TRP A 81 -5.92 -0.57 -16.46
CA TRP A 81 -5.68 -1.01 -17.83
C TRP A 81 -6.40 -0.12 -18.87
N ALA A 82 -7.63 0.29 -18.60
CA ALA A 82 -8.34 1.23 -19.45
C ALA A 82 -7.62 2.57 -19.54
N CYS A 83 -7.05 3.07 -18.44
CA CYS A 83 -6.22 4.30 -18.47
C CYS A 83 -4.98 4.11 -19.35
N CYS A 84 -4.25 3.01 -19.22
CA CYS A 84 -3.09 2.71 -20.06
C CYS A 84 -3.46 2.66 -21.56
N LEU A 85 -4.60 2.07 -21.91
CA LEU A 85 -5.07 2.00 -23.29
C LEU A 85 -5.61 3.33 -23.83
N ALA A 86 -6.05 4.23 -22.96
CA ALA A 86 -6.53 5.56 -23.32
C ALA A 86 -5.40 6.60 -23.39
N ASP A 87 -4.21 6.31 -22.85
CA ASP A 87 -3.04 7.18 -23.02
C ASP A 87 -2.60 7.15 -24.50
N PRO A 88 -2.46 8.30 -25.17
CA PRO A 88 -1.96 8.37 -26.55
C PRO A 88 -0.50 7.94 -26.69
N LYS A 89 0.26 7.84 -25.58
CA LYS A 89 1.64 7.37 -25.59
C LYS A 89 1.73 5.87 -25.86
N PRO A 90 2.84 5.39 -26.46
CA PRO A 90 3.10 3.96 -26.53
C PRO A 90 3.09 3.36 -25.13
N MET A 91 2.40 2.24 -24.96
CA MET A 91 2.37 1.50 -23.71
C MET A 91 3.78 1.04 -23.32
N HIS A 92 4.15 1.28 -22.06
CA HIS A 92 5.45 0.88 -21.54
C HIS A 92 5.40 -0.58 -21.07
N ASP A 93 6.54 -1.28 -21.13
CA ASP A 93 6.65 -2.66 -20.63
C ASP A 93 6.31 -2.75 -19.13
N ASP A 94 6.62 -1.70 -18.37
CA ASP A 94 6.28 -1.57 -16.95
C ASP A 94 4.76 -1.59 -16.70
N ASP A 95 3.97 -0.92 -17.55
CA ASP A 95 2.50 -0.89 -17.43
C ASP A 95 1.91 -2.29 -17.59
N LEU A 96 2.44 -3.04 -18.56
CA LEU A 96 2.04 -4.42 -18.79
C LEU A 96 2.44 -5.32 -17.61
N GLN A 97 3.67 -5.16 -17.11
CA GLN A 97 4.14 -5.89 -15.94
C GLN A 97 3.25 -5.63 -14.73
N ILE A 98 2.91 -4.36 -14.45
CA ILE A 98 1.97 -3.97 -13.39
C ILE A 98 0.62 -4.67 -13.60
N TYR A 99 0.03 -4.57 -14.79
CA TYR A 99 -1.26 -5.19 -15.09
C TYR A 99 -1.26 -6.71 -14.83
N VAL A 100 -0.25 -7.42 -15.35
CA VAL A 100 -0.12 -8.87 -15.20
C VAL A 100 0.05 -9.26 -13.74
N LEU A 101 0.97 -8.62 -13.04
CA LEU A 101 1.23 -8.90 -11.62
C LEU A 101 -0.01 -8.62 -10.77
N ALA A 102 -0.71 -7.51 -11.02
CA ALA A 102 -1.93 -7.15 -10.30
C ALA A 102 -3.05 -8.16 -10.53
N LEU A 103 -3.22 -8.69 -11.75
CA LEU A 103 -4.18 -9.75 -12.06
C LEU A 103 -3.85 -11.09 -11.38
N LEU A 104 -2.56 -11.36 -11.12
CA LEU A 104 -2.12 -12.60 -10.48
C LEU A 104 -2.25 -12.58 -8.94
N LEU A 105 -2.46 -11.41 -8.33
CA LEU A 105 -2.55 -11.24 -6.88
C LEU A 105 -3.56 -12.18 -6.18
N PRO A 106 -4.77 -12.44 -6.69
CA PRO A 106 -5.73 -13.35 -6.05
C PRO A 106 -5.22 -14.77 -5.85
N GLU A 107 -4.25 -15.18 -6.67
CA GLU A 107 -3.61 -16.50 -6.63
C GLU A 107 -2.26 -16.48 -5.90
N ALA A 108 -1.80 -15.29 -5.49
CA ALA A 108 -0.56 -15.09 -4.79
C ALA A 108 -0.58 -15.62 -3.35
N ARG A 109 0.60 -15.85 -2.79
CA ARG A 109 0.74 -16.31 -1.40
C ARG A 109 0.61 -15.14 -0.45
N ASN A 110 -0.59 -14.92 0.09
CA ASN A 110 -0.82 -13.84 1.05
C ASN A 110 0.10 -13.94 2.30
N ILE A 111 0.50 -15.14 2.75
CA ILE A 111 1.47 -15.30 3.84
C ILE A 111 2.93 -15.15 3.34
N GLY A 112 3.19 -15.49 2.08
CA GLY A 112 4.51 -15.43 1.46
C GLY A 112 4.96 -14.00 1.22
N SER A 113 4.10 -13.18 0.62
CA SER A 113 4.38 -11.74 0.41
C SER A 113 4.65 -11.01 1.73
N ARG A 114 3.97 -11.40 2.80
CA ARG A 114 4.20 -10.93 4.19
C ARG A 114 5.47 -11.48 4.86
N ARG A 115 6.32 -12.24 4.17
CA ARG A 115 7.65 -12.63 4.64
C ARG A 115 8.76 -11.85 3.95
N VAL A 116 8.50 -11.39 2.72
CA VAL A 116 9.41 -10.53 1.94
C VAL A 116 9.40 -9.17 2.58
N LEU A 117 8.20 -8.61 2.68
CA LEU A 117 7.93 -7.59 3.65
C LEU A 117 7.54 -8.20 4.96
N LYS A 118 8.22 -7.81 6.03
CA LYS A 118 7.80 -8.12 7.38
C LYS A 118 6.55 -7.33 7.82
N ASP A 119 5.66 -6.99 6.88
CA ASP A 119 4.39 -6.33 7.11
C ASP A 119 3.45 -7.27 7.85
N SER A 120 3.20 -6.92 9.10
CA SER A 120 2.54 -7.78 10.07
C SER A 120 1.16 -7.22 10.38
N ILE A 121 0.14 -7.63 9.61
CA ILE A 121 -1.27 -7.28 9.91
C ILE A 121 -1.52 -7.42 11.41
N PRO A 122 -1.83 -6.33 12.13
CA PRO A 122 -2.04 -6.39 13.57
C PRO A 122 -3.07 -7.49 13.87
N PRO A 123 -2.82 -8.38 14.85
CA PRO A 123 -3.81 -9.37 15.23
C PRO A 123 -5.10 -8.66 15.67
N ARG A 124 -6.20 -9.40 15.77
CA ARG A 124 -7.36 -8.89 16.51
C ARG A 124 -6.92 -8.63 17.95
N MET A 125 -6.87 -7.36 18.33
CA MET A 125 -6.50 -6.90 19.67
C MET A 125 -7.72 -6.30 20.37
N SER A 126 -7.71 -6.38 21.71
CA SER A 126 -8.69 -5.69 22.54
C SER A 126 -8.59 -4.18 22.30
N ARG A 127 -9.68 -3.47 22.61
CA ARG A 127 -9.69 -2.01 22.47
C ARG A 127 -8.63 -1.36 23.38
N ALA A 128 -8.52 -1.85 24.62
CA ALA A 128 -7.54 -1.35 25.60
C ALA A 128 -6.10 -1.46 25.09
N VAL A 129 -5.73 -2.62 24.55
CA VAL A 129 -4.39 -2.84 23.97
C VAL A 129 -4.12 -1.91 22.79
N ARG A 130 -5.11 -1.73 21.91
CA ARG A 130 -4.97 -0.80 20.79
C ARG A 130 -4.78 0.63 21.29
N ASP A 131 -5.60 1.06 22.25
CA ASP A 131 -5.55 2.41 22.79
C ASP A 131 -4.21 2.66 23.51
N GLN A 132 -3.65 1.67 24.20
CA GLN A 132 -2.29 1.71 24.77
C GLN A 132 -1.22 1.89 23.68
N ILE A 133 -1.26 1.09 22.61
CA ILE A 133 -0.32 1.21 21.49
C ILE A 133 -0.37 2.61 20.85
N ILE A 134 -1.58 3.15 20.68
CA ILE A 134 -1.76 4.50 20.13
C ILE A 134 -1.18 5.55 21.10
N GLN A 135 -1.37 5.39 22.41
CA GLN A 135 -0.79 6.29 23.39
C GLN A 135 0.74 6.23 23.41
N GLU A 136 1.33 5.03 23.41
CA GLU A 136 2.79 4.85 23.35
C GLU A 136 3.39 5.48 22.09
N LEU A 137 2.72 5.32 20.94
CA LEU A 137 3.14 5.99 19.72
C LEU A 137 3.01 7.52 19.83
N ASP A 138 1.92 8.02 20.42
CA ASP A 138 1.71 9.46 20.61
C ASP A 138 2.81 10.07 21.51
N ASP A 139 3.19 9.39 22.59
CA ASP A 139 4.25 9.83 23.49
C ASP A 139 5.62 9.91 22.78
N ILE A 140 5.94 8.93 21.93
CA ILE A 140 7.19 8.92 21.14
C ILE A 140 7.17 10.04 20.09
N LEU A 141 6.05 10.22 19.39
CA LEU A 141 5.88 11.31 18.42
C LEU A 141 6.03 12.67 19.10
N ALA A 142 5.40 12.85 20.28
CA ALA A 142 5.48 14.08 21.04
C ALA A 142 6.93 14.41 21.43
N ALA A 143 7.71 13.40 21.85
CA ALA A 143 9.13 13.56 22.16
C ALA A 143 9.99 13.92 20.92
N GLY A 144 9.59 13.48 19.74
CA GLY A 144 10.22 13.82 18.45
C GLY A 144 9.73 15.12 17.81
N THR A 145 8.82 15.85 18.46
CA THR A 145 8.25 17.08 17.89
C THR A 145 9.35 18.11 17.61
N GLY A 146 9.32 18.69 16.41
CA GLY A 146 10.30 19.69 15.96
C GLY A 146 11.55 19.11 15.30
N GLN A 147 11.68 17.77 15.24
CA GLN A 147 12.71 17.13 14.41
C GLN A 147 12.19 16.95 12.98
N SER A 148 13.03 17.33 12.02
CA SER A 148 12.80 17.19 10.58
C SER A 148 13.76 16.18 9.99
N ILE A 149 13.29 15.41 9.01
CA ILE A 149 14.16 14.61 8.13
C ILE A 149 13.82 14.93 6.68
N ASP A 150 14.82 14.93 5.81
CA ASP A 150 14.59 15.06 4.37
C ASP A 150 14.05 13.75 3.77
N GLU A 151 13.66 13.82 2.50
CA GLU A 151 13.06 12.70 1.77
C GLU A 151 14.03 11.50 1.62
N ALA A 152 15.33 11.77 1.45
CA ALA A 152 16.34 10.74 1.31
C ALA A 152 16.55 9.98 2.62
N ALA A 153 16.68 10.70 3.75
CA ALA A 153 16.79 10.12 5.06
C ALA A 153 15.52 9.36 5.46
N PHE A 154 14.33 9.89 5.14
CA PHE A 154 13.06 9.20 5.36
C PHE A 154 13.01 7.85 4.62
N ARG A 155 13.42 7.85 3.36
CA ARG A 155 13.47 6.68 2.50
C ARG A 155 14.45 5.63 3.03
N ASP A 156 15.65 6.03 3.41
CA ASP A 156 16.66 5.12 3.95
C ASP A 156 16.22 4.52 5.30
N GLN A 157 15.69 5.35 6.19
CA GLN A 157 15.18 4.92 7.50
C GLN A 157 14.02 3.92 7.39
N THR A 158 13.04 4.20 6.53
CA THR A 158 11.90 3.30 6.34
C THR A 158 12.30 2.00 5.63
N ALA A 159 13.23 2.06 4.68
CA ALA A 159 13.84 0.89 4.05
C ALA A 159 14.61 0.04 5.08
N ASP A 160 15.33 0.64 6.01
CA ASP A 160 16.01 -0.11 7.07
C ASP A 160 15.02 -0.76 8.07
N ALA A 161 13.93 -0.05 8.39
CA ALA A 161 12.94 -0.52 9.36
C ALA A 161 12.14 -1.73 8.86
N ILE A 162 11.61 -1.62 7.64
CA ILE A 162 10.66 -2.58 7.08
C ILE A 162 10.93 -2.96 5.65
N GLY A 163 12.02 -2.50 5.06
CA GLY A 163 12.38 -2.88 3.71
C GLY A 163 12.63 -4.38 3.52
N PRO A 164 12.72 -4.79 2.26
CA PRO A 164 13.23 -6.10 1.86
C PRO A 164 14.51 -6.50 2.62
N PRO A 165 14.70 -7.79 2.95
CA PRO A 165 16.02 -8.26 3.34
C PRO A 165 16.98 -8.18 2.14
N GLU A 166 18.28 -8.10 2.40
CA GLU A 166 19.27 -8.28 1.35
C GLU A 166 19.27 -9.73 0.84
N TYR A 167 19.45 -9.87 -0.47
CA TYR A 167 19.42 -11.15 -1.16
C TYR A 167 20.73 -11.38 -1.92
N GLU A 168 21.20 -12.62 -1.93
CA GLU A 168 22.38 -13.03 -2.69
C GLU A 168 22.15 -12.84 -4.21
N GLU A 169 23.20 -12.47 -4.95
CA GLU A 169 23.15 -12.28 -6.41
C GLU A 169 22.59 -13.51 -7.16
N ALA A 170 22.91 -14.72 -6.69
CA ALA A 170 22.38 -15.95 -7.27
C ALA A 170 20.85 -16.07 -7.13
N LEU A 171 20.25 -15.44 -6.12
CA LEU A 171 18.79 -15.36 -6.00
C LEU A 171 18.24 -14.37 -7.03
N TRP A 172 18.91 -13.23 -7.25
CA TRP A 172 18.51 -12.25 -8.27
C TRP A 172 18.54 -12.81 -9.67
N ASN A 173 19.62 -13.48 -10.06
CA ASN A 173 19.72 -14.10 -11.37
C ASN A 173 18.58 -15.12 -11.60
N ARG A 174 18.16 -15.83 -10.54
CA ARG A 174 17.03 -16.76 -10.58
C ARG A 174 15.67 -16.05 -10.57
N TYR A 175 15.56 -14.91 -9.90
CA TYR A 175 14.39 -14.04 -9.93
C TYR A 175 14.12 -13.55 -11.36
N TRP A 176 15.13 -12.99 -12.02
CA TRP A 176 15.02 -12.49 -13.41
C TRP A 176 14.57 -13.58 -14.38
N SER A 177 15.05 -14.82 -14.19
CA SER A 177 14.57 -15.97 -14.96
C SER A 177 13.09 -16.28 -14.71
N PHE A 178 12.61 -16.21 -13.46
CA PHE A 178 11.20 -16.42 -13.15
C PHE A 178 10.32 -15.29 -13.70
N GLU A 179 10.78 -14.05 -13.62
CA GLU A 179 10.04 -12.91 -14.13
C GLU A 179 9.97 -12.95 -15.66
N SER A 180 11.10 -13.17 -16.35
CA SER A 180 11.14 -13.36 -17.80
C SER A 180 10.28 -14.55 -18.24
N ASP A 181 10.34 -15.68 -17.55
CA ASP A 181 9.44 -16.80 -17.79
C ASP A 181 7.98 -16.41 -17.58
N LEU A 182 7.65 -15.61 -16.56
CA LEU A 182 6.27 -15.23 -16.25
C LEU A 182 5.70 -14.31 -17.33
N MET A 183 6.47 -13.31 -17.76
CA MET A 183 6.08 -12.37 -18.79
C MET A 183 6.12 -13.01 -20.19
N GLY A 184 6.99 -13.98 -20.40
CA GLY A 184 7.18 -14.66 -21.68
C GLY A 184 7.73 -13.73 -22.77
N GLU A 185 8.21 -14.33 -23.85
CA GLU A 185 8.52 -13.56 -25.05
C GLU A 185 7.19 -13.15 -25.68
N ASN A 186 6.92 -11.84 -25.70
CA ASN A 186 5.86 -11.26 -26.51
C ASN A 186 4.43 -11.31 -25.94
N LEU A 187 4.27 -11.08 -24.63
CA LEU A 187 2.95 -10.97 -24.01
C LEU A 187 2.06 -9.91 -24.69
N LEU A 188 2.66 -8.79 -25.12
CA LEU A 188 2.02 -7.69 -25.86
C LEU A 188 1.52 -8.04 -27.26
N ASN A 189 1.96 -9.15 -27.85
CA ASN A 189 1.43 -9.60 -29.14
C ASN A 189 0.62 -10.90 -29.01
N SER A 190 0.84 -11.69 -27.95
CA SER A 190 0.17 -12.97 -27.72
C SER A 190 -1.20 -12.81 -27.05
N GLY A 191 -1.36 -11.70 -26.35
CA GLY A 191 -2.64 -11.24 -25.89
C GLY A 191 -3.36 -12.07 -24.84
N ALA A 192 -4.67 -12.28 -25.00
CA ALA A 192 -5.45 -13.08 -24.05
C ALA A 192 -4.89 -14.50 -23.88
N ALA A 193 -4.31 -15.07 -24.95
CA ALA A 193 -3.63 -16.35 -24.91
C ALA A 193 -2.32 -16.26 -24.11
N GLY A 194 -1.51 -15.22 -24.33
CA GLY A 194 -0.29 -14.96 -23.55
C GLY A 194 -0.58 -14.82 -22.06
N PHE A 195 -1.61 -14.05 -21.70
CA PHE A 195 -2.03 -13.91 -20.30
C PHE A 195 -2.49 -15.24 -19.69
N ALA A 196 -3.31 -16.01 -20.41
CA ALA A 196 -3.76 -17.31 -19.95
C ALA A 196 -2.57 -18.26 -19.69
N GLU A 197 -1.52 -18.16 -20.51
CA GLU A 197 -0.27 -18.89 -20.32
C GLU A 197 0.49 -18.44 -19.07
N SER A 198 0.70 -17.13 -18.87
CA SER A 198 1.31 -16.56 -17.66
C SER A 198 0.56 -16.98 -16.41
N GLN A 199 -0.77 -16.92 -16.42
CA GLN A 199 -1.61 -17.37 -15.33
C GLN A 199 -1.50 -18.89 -15.10
N ALA A 200 -1.47 -19.70 -16.14
CA ALA A 200 -1.27 -21.14 -16.02
C ALA A 200 0.11 -21.48 -15.41
N ARG A 201 1.15 -20.75 -15.83
CA ARG A 201 2.52 -20.87 -15.31
C ARG A 201 2.58 -20.50 -13.83
N TRP A 202 1.99 -19.36 -13.45
CA TRP A 202 1.84 -18.94 -12.05
C TRP A 202 1.15 -20.00 -11.20
N ARG A 203 -0.01 -20.51 -11.64
CA ARG A 203 -0.75 -21.59 -10.95
C ARG A 203 0.07 -22.86 -10.79
N LYS A 204 0.86 -23.21 -11.81
CA LYS A 204 1.76 -24.37 -11.76
C LYS A 204 2.84 -24.18 -10.69
N TRP A 205 3.49 -23.02 -10.66
CA TRP A 205 4.50 -22.70 -9.64
C TRP A 205 3.91 -22.67 -8.23
N MET A 206 2.76 -22.01 -8.05
CA MET A 206 2.10 -21.89 -6.75
C MET A 206 1.72 -23.25 -6.17
N ARG A 207 1.28 -24.20 -7.01
CA ARG A 207 0.97 -25.58 -6.61
C ARG A 207 2.21 -26.46 -6.42
N GLY A 208 3.22 -26.32 -7.29
CA GLY A 208 4.39 -27.21 -7.32
C GLY A 208 5.48 -26.89 -6.28
N ILE A 209 5.65 -25.61 -5.91
CA ILE A 209 6.76 -25.16 -5.05
C ILE A 209 6.26 -25.04 -3.59
N GLY A 210 5.94 -26.17 -2.96
CA GLY A 210 5.39 -26.22 -1.61
C GLY A 210 6.43 -26.39 -0.49
N ARG A 211 6.01 -26.33 0.78
CA ARG A 211 6.87 -26.56 1.97
C ARG A 211 7.62 -27.90 1.93
N ARG A 212 7.02 -28.93 1.34
CA ARG A 212 7.57 -30.31 1.28
C ARG A 212 8.40 -30.59 0.02
N SER A 213 8.56 -29.61 -0.87
CA SER A 213 9.22 -29.81 -2.16
C SER A 213 10.75 -29.79 -2.10
N GLY A 214 11.34 -29.40 -0.97
CA GLY A 214 12.80 -29.14 -0.87
C GLY A 214 13.27 -27.87 -1.60
N LYS A 215 12.39 -27.18 -2.34
CA LYS A 215 12.72 -26.01 -3.17
C LYS A 215 12.65 -24.70 -2.37
N HIS A 216 13.49 -24.56 -1.35
CA HIS A 216 13.48 -23.39 -0.47
C HIS A 216 13.78 -22.07 -1.19
N LYS A 217 14.74 -22.06 -2.12
CA LYS A 217 15.09 -20.88 -2.92
C LYS A 217 13.92 -20.43 -3.81
N ASP A 218 13.32 -21.36 -4.57
CA ASP A 218 12.14 -21.06 -5.40
C ASP A 218 10.96 -20.56 -4.58
N LYS A 219 10.77 -21.11 -3.38
CA LYS A 219 9.73 -20.63 -2.48
C LYS A 219 9.97 -19.17 -2.08
N LYS A 220 11.22 -18.79 -1.79
CA LYS A 220 11.61 -17.41 -1.46
C LYS A 220 11.36 -16.48 -2.66
N LEU A 221 11.64 -16.93 -3.88
CA LEU A 221 11.30 -16.19 -5.11
C LEU A 221 9.80 -15.99 -5.30
N LEU A 222 8.99 -17.04 -5.12
CA LEU A 222 7.54 -16.89 -5.21
C LEU A 222 6.96 -15.99 -4.12
N ASP A 223 7.60 -15.94 -2.95
CA ASP A 223 7.23 -15.01 -1.90
C ASP A 223 7.52 -13.55 -2.39
N ILE A 224 8.64 -13.30 -3.11
CA ILE A 224 9.01 -11.99 -3.73
C ILE A 224 8.01 -11.60 -4.82
N LEU A 225 7.75 -12.45 -5.80
CA LEU A 225 6.78 -12.15 -6.86
C LEU A 225 5.36 -11.97 -6.33
N SER A 226 4.96 -12.72 -5.29
CA SER A 226 3.65 -12.53 -4.63
C SER A 226 3.53 -11.15 -3.98
N TYR A 227 4.66 -10.58 -3.63
CA TYR A 227 4.78 -9.29 -3.00
C TYR A 227 4.78 -8.17 -4.05
N GLU A 228 5.47 -8.34 -5.19
CA GLU A 228 5.37 -7.40 -6.33
C GLU A 228 3.96 -7.37 -6.92
N ALA A 229 3.26 -8.50 -6.97
CA ALA A 229 1.83 -8.54 -7.29
C ALA A 229 0.97 -7.65 -6.38
N ARG A 230 1.39 -7.43 -5.13
CA ARG A 230 0.71 -6.50 -4.22
C ARG A 230 1.09 -5.05 -4.54
N ALA A 231 2.37 -4.77 -4.78
CA ALA A 231 2.84 -3.44 -5.16
C ALA A 231 2.19 -2.99 -6.48
N ALA A 232 2.06 -3.87 -7.46
CA ALA A 232 1.34 -3.61 -8.70
C ALA A 232 -0.14 -3.20 -8.47
N VAL A 233 -0.82 -3.80 -7.48
CA VAL A 233 -2.17 -3.36 -7.10
C VAL A 233 -2.17 -1.98 -6.44
N HIS A 234 -1.08 -1.58 -5.78
CA HIS A 234 -0.93 -0.20 -5.27
C HIS A 234 -0.84 0.77 -6.43
N GLU A 235 -0.05 0.47 -7.47
CA GLU A 235 -0.01 1.31 -8.68
C GLU A 235 -1.39 1.46 -9.35
N CYS A 236 -2.13 0.35 -9.49
CA CYS A 236 -3.51 0.42 -9.98
C CYS A 236 -4.39 1.29 -9.08
N TYR A 237 -4.21 1.21 -7.75
CA TYR A 237 -4.93 2.06 -6.79
C TYR A 237 -4.59 3.53 -6.97
N SER A 238 -3.30 3.89 -7.03
CA SER A 238 -2.82 5.27 -7.23
C SER A 238 -3.40 5.86 -8.51
N THR A 239 -3.34 5.12 -9.61
CA THR A 239 -3.89 5.53 -10.92
C THR A 239 -5.38 5.82 -10.85
N VAL A 240 -6.14 4.95 -10.17
CA VAL A 240 -7.58 5.17 -9.98
C VAL A 240 -7.84 6.42 -9.12
N TRP A 241 -7.03 6.66 -8.10
CA TRP A 241 -7.16 7.87 -7.30
C TRP A 241 -6.81 9.13 -8.08
N GLU A 242 -5.78 9.12 -8.93
CA GLU A 242 -5.46 10.26 -9.82
C GLU A 242 -6.69 10.69 -10.64
N MET A 243 -7.53 9.74 -11.05
CA MET A 243 -8.79 9.99 -11.75
C MET A 243 -9.96 10.39 -10.82
N LEU A 244 -9.99 9.88 -9.59
CA LEU A 244 -11.05 10.20 -8.61
C LEU A 244 -10.88 11.60 -8.02
N LEU A 245 -9.65 12.04 -7.75
CA LEU A 245 -9.39 13.27 -6.99
C LEU A 245 -10.04 14.51 -7.62
N PRO A 246 -9.90 14.79 -8.93
CA PRO A 246 -10.53 15.97 -9.52
C PRO A 246 -12.07 15.94 -9.41
N LYS A 247 -12.68 14.77 -9.61
CA LYS A 247 -14.13 14.61 -9.51
C LYS A 247 -14.65 14.83 -8.08
N LEU A 248 -13.92 14.31 -7.09
CA LEU A 248 -14.28 14.47 -5.70
C LEU A 248 -14.08 15.91 -5.23
N ALA A 249 -13.01 16.56 -5.69
CA ALA A 249 -12.73 17.96 -5.41
C ALA A 249 -13.85 18.87 -5.93
N GLU A 250 -14.32 18.64 -7.17
CA GLU A 250 -15.45 19.36 -7.75
C GLU A 250 -16.77 19.06 -7.02
N GLN A 251 -17.05 17.79 -6.73
CA GLN A 251 -18.32 17.37 -6.12
C GLN A 251 -18.52 17.90 -4.70
N ASP A 252 -17.44 17.91 -3.90
CA ASP A 252 -17.49 18.27 -2.49
C ASP A 252 -16.86 19.66 -2.20
N ASP A 253 -16.52 20.43 -3.24
CA ASP A 253 -15.90 21.76 -3.15
C ASP A 253 -14.67 21.77 -2.21
N TRP A 254 -13.68 20.94 -2.56
CA TRP A 254 -12.51 20.75 -1.70
C TRP A 254 -11.67 22.01 -1.58
N SER A 255 -11.18 22.26 -0.36
CA SER A 255 -10.13 23.24 -0.13
C SER A 255 -8.78 22.74 -0.65
N GLU A 256 -7.81 23.65 -0.81
CA GLU A 256 -6.44 23.29 -1.20
C GLU A 256 -5.80 22.28 -0.24
N GLU A 257 -6.12 22.36 1.06
CA GLU A 257 -5.65 21.41 2.07
C GLU A 257 -6.25 20.03 1.88
N ALA A 258 -7.54 19.93 1.54
CA ALA A 258 -8.20 18.67 1.27
C ALA A 258 -7.61 17.98 0.03
N GLU A 259 -7.40 18.74 -1.05
CA GLU A 259 -6.70 18.25 -2.25
C GLU A 259 -5.30 17.76 -1.91
N ARG A 260 -4.50 18.59 -1.21
CA ARG A 260 -3.11 18.27 -0.85
C ARG A 260 -3.02 17.03 0.02
N PHE A 261 -3.89 16.91 1.03
CA PHE A 261 -4.00 15.71 1.86
C PHE A 261 -4.21 14.49 0.98
N HIS A 262 -5.23 14.52 0.12
CA HIS A 262 -5.60 13.35 -0.67
C HIS A 262 -4.54 12.96 -1.72
N HIS A 263 -3.84 13.94 -2.29
CA HIS A 263 -2.69 13.69 -3.15
C HIS A 263 -1.56 12.95 -2.42
N LEU A 264 -1.14 13.42 -1.24
CA LEU A 264 -0.11 12.74 -0.45
C LEU A 264 -0.58 11.36 0.03
N TRP A 265 -1.87 11.25 0.37
CA TRP A 265 -2.38 10.06 1.05
C TRP A 265 -2.60 8.88 0.11
N HIS A 266 -3.10 9.15 -1.11
CA HIS A 266 -3.57 8.10 -2.02
C HIS A 266 -2.70 7.86 -3.24
N LEU A 267 -1.90 8.84 -3.65
CA LEU A 267 -1.03 8.67 -4.81
C LEU A 267 0.30 8.08 -4.38
N ASP A 268 0.88 7.33 -5.29
CA ASP A 268 2.24 6.84 -5.18
C ASP A 268 3.24 8.01 -5.03
N GLN A 269 4.22 7.86 -4.13
CA GLN A 269 5.30 8.83 -3.89
C GLN A 269 6.66 8.29 -4.35
N THR A 270 6.68 7.46 -5.40
CA THR A 270 7.94 6.92 -5.94
C THR A 270 8.80 8.02 -6.53
N ALA A 271 10.02 8.15 -6.00
CA ALA A 271 11.05 8.96 -6.62
C ALA A 271 11.65 8.22 -7.84
N PRO A 272 11.99 8.92 -8.94
CA PRO A 272 12.64 8.31 -10.10
C PRO A 272 13.92 7.58 -9.69
N ALA A 273 14.12 6.36 -10.19
CA ALA A 273 15.19 5.42 -9.83
C ALA A 273 16.60 5.84 -10.33
N ASN A 274 17.00 7.10 -10.12
CA ASN A 274 18.32 7.61 -10.51
C ASN A 274 19.47 7.08 -9.62
N GLU A 275 19.18 6.24 -8.61
CA GLU A 275 20.14 5.72 -7.63
C GLU A 275 20.41 4.21 -7.79
N GLY A 276 20.97 3.79 -8.94
CA GLY A 276 21.68 2.50 -9.10
C GLY A 276 20.91 1.19 -8.86
N VAL A 277 21.55 0.06 -9.19
CA VAL A 277 20.98 -1.31 -9.16
C VAL A 277 20.66 -1.82 -7.74
N SER A 278 20.95 -1.01 -6.71
CA SER A 278 20.73 -1.27 -5.28
C SER A 278 19.67 -0.38 -4.64
N ALA A 279 18.78 0.26 -5.40
CA ALA A 279 17.57 0.91 -4.87
C ALA A 279 16.64 -0.17 -4.25
N LYS A 280 16.92 -0.51 -2.99
CA LYS A 280 16.42 -1.68 -2.26
C LYS A 280 14.87 -1.78 -2.29
N PHE A 281 14.35 -2.79 -3.00
CA PHE A 281 12.95 -3.23 -3.12
C PHE A 281 11.86 -2.35 -2.45
N HIS A 282 11.09 -1.74 -3.35
CA HIS A 282 10.09 -0.69 -3.21
C HIS A 282 8.77 -1.09 -2.52
N LEU A 283 8.53 -0.62 -1.29
CA LEU A 283 7.14 -0.42 -0.78
C LEU A 283 6.93 0.87 -0.07
N PHE A 284 8.02 1.38 0.48
CA PHE A 284 8.03 2.74 0.92
C PHE A 284 8.11 3.55 -0.36
N HIS A 285 9.09 3.42 -1.24
CA HIS A 285 9.09 4.17 -2.50
C HIS A 285 7.73 4.20 -3.26
N GLY A 286 7.03 3.07 -3.39
CA GLY A 286 5.62 2.95 -3.82
C GLY A 286 4.56 3.54 -2.87
N HIS A 287 4.82 4.68 -2.20
CA HIS A 287 4.14 5.11 -0.96
C HIS A 287 2.67 5.42 -1.20
N ILE A 288 1.80 4.46 -0.92
CA ILE A 288 0.39 4.79 -0.69
C ILE A 288 0.15 4.79 0.80
N PHE A 289 0.31 5.96 1.42
CA PHE A 289 0.12 6.14 2.87
C PHE A 289 -1.23 5.59 3.34
N ALA A 290 -2.28 5.73 2.52
CA ALA A 290 -3.60 5.19 2.79
C ALA A 290 -3.64 3.67 3.00
N LEU A 291 -2.70 2.92 2.42
CA LEU A 291 -2.66 1.46 2.46
C LEU A 291 -1.70 0.92 3.54
N HIS A 292 -0.84 1.76 4.13
CA HIS A 292 0.13 1.32 5.12
C HIS A 292 -0.42 1.36 6.57
N PRO A 293 -0.31 0.26 7.35
CA PRO A 293 -0.84 0.22 8.71
C PRO A 293 -0.28 1.29 9.65
N ALA A 294 1.02 1.61 9.55
CA ALA A 294 1.65 2.62 10.41
C ALA A 294 1.03 4.01 10.22
N CYS A 295 0.67 4.40 9.00
CA CYS A 295 0.01 5.68 8.72
C CYS A 295 -1.40 5.73 9.34
N GLY A 296 -2.10 4.60 9.35
CA GLY A 296 -3.37 4.47 10.05
C GLY A 296 -3.27 4.57 11.58
N GLU A 297 -2.13 4.20 12.18
CA GLU A 297 -1.84 4.41 13.60
C GLU A 297 -1.44 5.86 13.89
N LEU A 298 -0.55 6.43 13.07
CA LEU A 298 -0.16 7.85 13.13
C LEU A 298 -1.38 8.77 13.14
N MET A 299 -2.33 8.54 12.23
CA MET A 299 -3.57 9.32 12.15
C MET A 299 -4.48 9.23 13.38
N ARG A 300 -4.28 8.24 14.26
CA ARG A 300 -5.09 8.07 15.48
C ARG A 300 -4.47 8.75 16.68
N THR A 301 -3.19 9.11 16.63
CA THR A 301 -2.53 9.85 17.70
C THR A 301 -2.95 11.32 17.67
N GLN A 302 -2.77 12.05 18.78
CA GLN A 302 -3.00 13.49 18.77
C GLN A 302 -1.89 14.20 18.01
N THR A 303 -0.64 13.85 18.29
CA THR A 303 0.55 14.45 17.69
C THR A 303 0.61 14.20 16.19
N GLY A 304 0.29 12.99 15.72
CA GLY A 304 0.26 12.66 14.30
C GLY A 304 -0.78 13.48 13.53
N ARG A 305 -1.95 13.71 14.13
CA ARG A 305 -2.96 14.61 13.55
C ARG A 305 -2.49 16.06 13.52
N GLN A 306 -1.76 16.50 14.54
CA GLN A 306 -1.18 17.84 14.55
C GLN A 306 -0.10 18.02 13.48
N LEU A 307 0.78 17.02 13.29
CA LEU A 307 1.81 17.05 12.23
C LEU A 307 1.18 17.17 10.84
N ILE A 308 0.13 16.40 10.57
CA ILE A 308 -0.63 16.49 9.33
C ILE A 308 -1.24 17.89 9.19
N GLY A 309 -1.91 18.39 10.23
CA GLY A 309 -2.52 19.72 10.23
C GLY A 309 -1.51 20.85 9.97
N ASN A 310 -0.37 20.82 10.65
CA ASN A 310 0.70 21.80 10.48
C ASN A 310 1.24 21.81 9.05
N TRP A 311 1.40 20.64 8.44
CA TRP A 311 1.82 20.53 7.05
C TRP A 311 0.75 21.05 6.08
N LEU A 312 -0.51 20.70 6.31
CA LEU A 312 -1.63 21.18 5.49
C LEU A 312 -1.77 22.70 5.53
N SER A 313 -1.64 23.31 6.70
CA SER A 313 -1.69 24.77 6.89
C SER A 313 -0.42 25.48 6.41
N SER A 314 0.65 24.76 6.04
CA SER A 314 1.88 25.40 5.55
C SER A 314 1.67 25.97 4.15
N GLU A 315 2.11 27.21 3.92
CA GLU A 315 2.03 27.82 2.59
C GLU A 315 2.87 27.00 1.59
N PRO A 316 2.30 26.59 0.45
CA PRO A 316 3.06 25.91 -0.58
C PRO A 316 4.05 26.91 -1.22
N PRO A 317 5.25 26.50 -1.63
CA PRO A 317 6.14 27.36 -2.39
C PRO A 317 5.42 27.79 -3.66
N LYS A 318 5.62 29.06 -4.05
CA LYS A 318 5.04 29.62 -5.28
C LYS A 318 5.36 28.69 -6.44
N ARG A 319 4.33 28.19 -7.13
CA ARG A 319 4.46 27.27 -8.27
C ARG A 319 5.44 27.85 -9.29
N SER A 320 6.55 27.15 -9.53
CA SER A 320 7.35 27.36 -10.73
C SER A 320 6.59 26.72 -11.90
N ALA A 321 6.48 27.41 -13.03
CA ALA A 321 5.68 27.01 -14.18
C ALA A 321 6.19 25.75 -14.93
N SER A 322 7.21 25.06 -14.42
CA SER A 322 7.99 24.09 -15.18
C SER A 322 8.01 22.66 -14.65
N ASP A 323 7.29 22.31 -13.57
CA ASP A 323 7.43 20.98 -12.98
C ASP A 323 6.13 20.47 -12.32
N ASP A 324 5.42 19.60 -13.04
CA ASP A 324 3.97 19.39 -12.89
C ASP A 324 3.58 18.18 -12.01
N ARG A 325 4.56 17.34 -11.61
CA ARG A 325 4.31 16.13 -10.81
C ARG A 325 5.11 16.06 -9.50
N LEU A 326 6.36 16.54 -9.47
CA LEU A 326 7.24 16.42 -8.30
C LEU A 326 7.24 17.63 -7.35
N VAL A 327 6.68 18.78 -7.75
CA VAL A 327 6.64 20.01 -6.91
C VAL A 327 5.39 20.09 -6.00
N ARG A 328 4.57 19.02 -5.95
CA ARG A 328 3.28 19.06 -5.23
C ARG A 328 3.42 19.00 -3.71
N HIS A 329 4.55 18.54 -3.19
CA HIS A 329 4.86 18.63 -1.78
C HIS A 329 5.85 19.78 -1.59
N ALA A 330 5.33 20.88 -1.08
CA ALA A 330 6.10 21.94 -0.50
C ALA A 330 7.20 21.32 0.38
N GLN A 331 8.49 21.45 0.02
CA GLN A 331 9.64 21.09 0.87
C GLN A 331 9.72 22.07 2.04
N THR A 332 8.64 22.14 2.81
CA THR A 332 8.52 22.94 4.00
C THR A 332 9.07 22.14 5.16
N GLU A 333 9.57 22.85 6.15
CA GLU A 333 9.93 22.26 7.43
C GLU A 333 8.80 21.40 8.01
N ALA A 334 7.54 21.84 7.86
CA ALA A 334 6.38 21.08 8.31
C ALA A 334 6.22 19.74 7.57
N PHE A 335 6.55 19.67 6.27
CA PHE A 335 6.56 18.41 5.52
C PHE A 335 7.66 17.47 6.03
N HIS A 336 8.87 17.97 6.23
CA HIS A 336 9.98 17.17 6.78
C HIS A 336 9.71 16.67 8.21
N GLN A 337 8.99 17.46 9.01
CA GLN A 337 8.51 17.02 10.33
C GLN A 337 7.44 15.93 10.21
N LEU A 338 6.54 16.04 9.23
CA LEU A 338 5.57 14.97 8.94
C LEU A 338 6.29 13.68 8.51
N LEU A 339 7.30 13.76 7.63
CA LEU A 339 8.10 12.60 7.24
C LEU A 339 8.79 11.94 8.44
N ASN A 340 9.34 12.74 9.35
CA ASN A 340 9.92 12.22 10.60
C ASN A 340 8.85 11.49 11.44
N GLY A 341 7.66 12.07 11.59
CA GLY A 341 6.55 11.42 12.29
C GLY A 341 6.13 10.09 11.64
N VAL A 342 6.09 10.04 10.30
CA VAL A 342 5.81 8.79 9.56
C VAL A 342 6.93 7.77 9.79
N SER A 343 8.20 8.17 9.77
CA SER A 343 9.35 7.30 10.07
C SER A 343 9.23 6.68 11.48
N ILE A 344 8.95 7.50 12.49
CA ILE A 344 8.72 7.04 13.87
C ILE A 344 7.58 6.01 13.93
N ALA A 345 6.45 6.28 13.26
CA ALA A 345 5.33 5.35 13.22
C ALA A 345 5.71 4.02 12.55
N VAL A 346 6.49 4.08 11.47
CA VAL A 346 7.02 2.92 10.76
C VAL A 346 7.93 2.08 11.66
N TYR A 347 8.90 2.69 12.35
CA TYR A 347 9.76 1.98 13.30
C TYR A 347 8.97 1.37 14.46
N SER A 348 8.03 2.13 15.04
CA SER A 348 7.18 1.63 16.11
C SER A 348 6.36 0.42 15.66
N TYR A 349 5.81 0.45 14.44
CA TYR A 349 5.14 -0.69 13.82
C TYR A 349 6.10 -1.87 13.59
N ALA A 350 7.31 -1.60 13.11
CA ALA A 350 8.35 -2.61 12.86
C ALA A 350 8.78 -3.33 14.15
N MET A 351 8.93 -2.61 15.27
CA MET A 351 9.31 -3.17 16.57
C MET A 351 8.24 -4.13 17.12
N ARG A 352 6.95 -3.83 16.86
CA ARG A 352 5.82 -4.66 17.30
C ARG A 352 5.60 -5.90 16.43
N ARG A 353 6.38 -6.06 15.36
CA ARG A 353 6.30 -7.18 14.41
C ARG A 353 6.36 -8.55 15.08
N ASP A 354 7.39 -8.78 15.88
CA ASP A 354 7.65 -10.11 16.44
C ASP A 354 6.56 -10.48 17.45
N VAL A 355 6.09 -9.48 18.20
CA VAL A 355 4.89 -9.58 19.05
C VAL A 355 3.65 -9.95 18.22
N TYR A 356 3.39 -9.28 17.11
CA TYR A 356 2.25 -9.60 16.23
C TYR A 356 2.36 -11.00 15.61
N ALA A 357 3.57 -11.42 15.22
CA ALA A 357 3.81 -12.75 14.70
C ALA A 357 3.52 -13.83 15.74
N ASP A 358 3.97 -13.63 16.99
CA ASP A 358 3.76 -14.58 18.07
C ASP A 358 2.30 -14.60 18.55
N LEU A 359 1.64 -13.45 18.66
CA LEU A 359 0.21 -13.38 18.95
C LEU A 359 -0.62 -14.15 17.91
N ARG A 360 -0.29 -14.04 16.62
CA ARG A 360 -0.98 -14.83 15.57
C ARG A 360 -0.74 -16.33 15.66
N ARG A 361 0.45 -16.76 16.08
CA ARG A 361 0.75 -18.19 16.30
C ARG A 361 -0.03 -18.75 17.48
N LYS A 362 -0.23 -17.92 18.52
CA LYS A 362 -0.94 -18.28 19.76
C LYS A 362 -2.46 -18.14 19.65
N GLN A 363 -2.99 -17.38 18.69
CA GLN A 363 -4.43 -17.29 18.47
C GLN A 363 -5.00 -18.67 18.13
N PRO A 364 -5.96 -19.19 18.92
CA PRO A 364 -6.60 -20.47 18.63
C PRO A 364 -7.25 -20.38 17.25
N ARG A 365 -6.98 -21.38 16.40
CA ARG A 365 -7.69 -21.57 15.13
C ARG A 365 -9.12 -21.97 15.47
N SER A 366 -9.97 -20.96 15.68
CA SER A 366 -11.43 -21.00 15.91
C SER A 366 -11.92 -20.76 17.35
N ILE A 367 -12.97 -19.92 17.40
CA ILE A 367 -14.01 -19.67 18.41
C ILE A 367 -13.62 -18.91 19.71
N GLY A 368 -13.74 -17.58 19.65
CA GLY A 368 -14.51 -16.84 20.67
C GLY A 368 -13.85 -16.40 21.99
N GLY A 369 -12.56 -16.60 22.25
CA GLY A 369 -11.94 -16.18 23.51
C GLY A 369 -11.03 -14.95 23.39
N SER A 370 -11.45 -13.78 23.90
CA SER A 370 -10.61 -12.57 23.97
C SER A 370 -9.77 -12.46 25.25
N GLY A 371 -9.87 -13.42 26.18
CA GLY A 371 -9.28 -13.34 27.52
C GLY A 371 -7.77 -13.60 27.61
N ASP A 372 -7.21 -14.42 26.72
CA ASP A 372 -5.79 -14.85 26.80
C ASP A 372 -4.79 -13.80 26.27
N ILE A 373 -5.26 -12.77 25.56
CA ILE A 373 -4.37 -11.80 24.89
C ILE A 373 -3.76 -10.82 25.88
N ASP A 374 -4.54 -10.34 26.85
CA ASP A 374 -4.10 -9.30 27.79
C ASP A 374 -3.06 -9.85 28.81
N GLN A 375 -3.15 -11.13 29.21
CA GLN A 375 -2.14 -11.76 30.07
C GLN A 375 -0.80 -11.97 29.36
N LEU A 376 -0.83 -12.34 28.08
CA LEU A 376 0.37 -12.62 27.31
C LEU A 376 1.16 -11.36 26.96
N GLN A 377 0.46 -10.24 26.75
CA GLN A 377 1.10 -8.96 26.48
C GLN A 377 1.75 -8.36 27.73
N GLY A 378 1.12 -8.47 28.91
CA GLY A 378 1.72 -8.08 30.18
C GLY A 378 3.04 -8.82 30.46
N GLN A 379 3.06 -10.14 30.25
CA GLN A 379 4.26 -10.96 30.46
C GLN A 379 5.42 -10.63 29.51
N GLN A 380 5.12 -10.15 28.29
CA GLN A 380 6.15 -9.82 27.30
C GLN A 380 6.68 -8.40 27.49
N ILE A 381 5.82 -7.42 27.80
CA ILE A 381 6.25 -6.06 28.17
C ILE A 381 7.12 -6.10 29.42
N GLU A 382 6.79 -6.94 30.40
CA GLU A 382 7.62 -7.15 31.60
C GLU A 382 9.00 -7.75 31.28
N ARG A 383 9.10 -8.60 30.24
CA ARG A 383 10.36 -9.16 29.76
C ARG A 383 11.21 -8.13 29.02
N ASP A 384 10.60 -7.34 28.16
CA ASP A 384 11.33 -6.44 27.26
C ASP A 384 11.70 -5.12 27.96
N THR A 385 10.93 -4.68 28.97
CA THR A 385 11.17 -3.43 29.70
C THR A 385 11.79 -3.60 31.09
N GLY A 386 11.84 -4.83 31.61
CA GLY A 386 12.33 -5.14 32.96
C GLY A 386 11.49 -4.55 34.11
N ARG A 387 10.41 -3.82 33.81
CA ARG A 387 9.48 -3.27 34.81
C ARG A 387 8.37 -4.28 35.08
N ARG A 388 8.30 -4.78 36.31
CA ARG A 388 7.14 -5.58 36.78
C ARG A 388 5.92 -4.66 36.87
N SER A 389 4.78 -5.12 36.36
CA SER A 389 3.51 -4.44 36.61
C SER A 389 3.21 -4.46 38.12
N PRO A 390 2.75 -3.35 38.74
CA PRO A 390 2.27 -3.39 40.10
C PRO A 390 1.09 -4.37 40.16
N GLY A 391 1.20 -5.37 41.04
CA GLY A 391 0.18 -6.40 41.21
C GLY A 391 -1.19 -5.81 41.51
N ARG A 392 -2.22 -6.43 40.92
CA ARG A 392 -3.64 -6.18 41.18
C ARG A 392 -4.00 -6.22 42.65
#